data_AF-A0A7C7GZE2-F1
#
_entry.id   AF-A0A7C7GZE2-F1
#
_cell.length_a   1.000
_cell.length_b   1.000
_cell.length_c   1.000
_cell.angle_alpha   90.00
_cell.angle_beta   90.00
_cell.angle_gamma   90.00
#
_symmetry.space_group_name_H-M   'P 1'
#
loop_
_entity.id
_entity.type
_entity.pdbx_description
1 polymer ?
#
loop_
_entity_poly.entity_id
_entity_poly.type
_entity_poly.pdbx_seq_one_letter_code
_entity_poly.pdbx_strand_id
1 'polypeptide(L)'
;MMNNLENFVPLIWESDGHYSPHHDERYTMYNVNGIPHAAFQGQEMIVGGLSGGSMYSYYLPVYNQFIDDNSPIYMDVTMPTNSSGGVDIEVDVVMTGNLNTTNNKILFMLTYYYSASYCATVSRYHEESFNLNLTG
;
A
#
# COMPACT_ATOMS: atom_id res chain seq x y z
N MET A 1 -8.34 20.68 -11.99
CA MET A 1 -8.48 19.39 -11.29
C MET A 1 -7.80 19.54 -9.94
N MET A 2 -8.55 19.35 -8.85
CA MET A 2 -7.99 19.24 -7.52
C MET A 2 -7.31 17.88 -7.44
N ASN A 3 -6.01 17.84 -7.13
CA ASN A 3 -5.31 16.58 -6.93
C ASN A 3 -5.80 16.00 -5.59
N ASN A 4 -6.73 15.05 -5.61
CA ASN A 4 -7.23 14.35 -4.42
C ASN A 4 -6.18 13.36 -3.88
N LEU A 5 -5.00 13.87 -3.50
CA LEU A 5 -3.91 13.08 -2.93
C LEU A 5 -4.29 12.39 -1.61
N GLU A 6 -5.44 12.73 -1.01
CA GLU A 6 -5.98 12.11 0.20
C GLU A 6 -6.09 10.58 0.09
N ASN A 7 -6.28 10.04 -1.13
CA ASN A 7 -6.39 8.60 -1.36
C ASN A 7 -5.08 7.95 -1.87
N PHE A 8 -3.98 8.70 -1.94
CA PHE A 8 -2.69 8.18 -2.38
C PHE A 8 -1.83 7.76 -1.20
N VAL A 9 -1.60 6.44 -1.06
CA VAL A 9 -0.76 5.86 0.00
C VAL A 9 0.51 5.28 -0.62
N PRO A 10 1.67 5.96 -0.54
CA PRO A 10 2.93 5.43 -1.04
C PRO A 10 3.49 4.37 -0.09
N LEU A 11 3.93 3.24 -0.66
CA LEU A 11 4.66 2.19 0.05
C LEU A 11 5.86 1.77 -0.79
N ILE A 12 7.02 1.63 -0.15
CA ILE A 12 8.24 1.21 -0.82
C ILE A 12 8.75 -0.09 -0.19
N TRP A 13 8.80 -1.13 -1.01
CA TRP A 13 9.60 -2.32 -0.72
C TRP A 13 10.93 -2.18 -1.42
N GLU A 14 11.98 -2.06 -0.62
CA GLU A 14 13.36 -1.92 -1.09
C GLU A 14 14.25 -3.05 -0.58
N SER A 15 15.38 -3.22 -1.26
CA SER A 15 16.46 -4.13 -0.92
C SER A 15 17.82 -3.43 -0.95
N ASP A 16 17.84 -2.10 -0.97
CA ASP A 16 19.02 -1.24 -1.10
C ASP A 16 19.14 -0.27 0.09
N GLY A 17 19.92 -0.68 1.10
CA GLY A 17 20.07 0.03 2.36
C GLY A 17 19.26 -0.59 3.49
N HIS A 18 18.02 -1.02 3.23
CA HIS A 18 17.23 -1.85 4.15
C HIS A 18 16.44 -2.92 3.40
N TYR A 19 16.62 -4.17 3.82
CA TYR A 19 15.88 -5.27 3.21
C TYR A 19 14.45 -5.34 3.78
N SER A 20 13.47 -4.93 2.96
CA SER A 20 12.07 -4.86 3.35
C SER A 20 11.46 -6.24 3.59
N PRO A 21 10.53 -6.39 4.54
CA PRO A 21 9.91 -7.68 4.82
C PRO A 21 9.12 -8.17 3.60
N HIS A 22 9.30 -9.44 3.28
CA HIS A 22 8.71 -10.11 2.12
C HIS A 22 8.98 -9.43 0.76
N HIS A 23 10.13 -8.76 0.63
CA HIS A 23 10.57 -8.18 -0.62
C HIS A 23 10.52 -9.21 -1.76
N ASP A 24 11.13 -10.38 -1.59
CA ASP A 24 11.22 -11.39 -2.65
C ASP A 24 9.88 -12.03 -3.01
N GLU A 25 8.98 -12.25 -2.04
CA GLU A 25 7.63 -12.72 -2.38
C GLU A 25 6.85 -11.68 -3.17
N ARG A 26 6.99 -10.38 -2.85
CA ARG A 26 6.36 -9.31 -3.63
C ARG A 26 6.99 -9.13 -5.00
N TYR A 27 8.32 -9.24 -5.08
CA TYR A 27 9.06 -9.25 -6.34
C TYR A 27 8.52 -10.34 -7.27
N THR A 28 8.27 -11.52 -6.72
CA THR A 28 7.66 -12.64 -7.43
C THR A 28 6.18 -12.39 -7.75
N MET A 29 5.38 -11.91 -6.79
CA MET A 29 3.94 -11.66 -6.93
C MET A 29 3.64 -10.67 -8.06
N TYR A 30 4.41 -9.59 -8.15
CA TYR A 30 4.25 -8.58 -9.20
C TYR A 30 5.07 -8.87 -10.46
N ASN A 31 5.69 -10.05 -10.55
CA ASN A 31 6.50 -10.49 -11.68
C ASN A 31 7.53 -9.42 -12.10
N VAL A 32 8.26 -8.88 -11.12
CA VAL A 32 9.19 -7.77 -11.34
C VAL A 32 10.34 -8.24 -12.25
N ASN A 33 10.48 -7.59 -13.41
CA ASN A 33 11.49 -7.91 -14.42
C ASN A 33 12.43 -6.74 -14.74
N GLY A 34 12.29 -5.63 -14.02
CA GLY A 34 13.10 -4.43 -14.14
C GLY A 34 12.78 -3.46 -13.00
N ILE A 35 13.79 -2.70 -12.57
CA ILE A 35 13.68 -1.69 -11.51
C ILE A 35 14.07 -0.30 -12.05
N PRO A 36 13.48 0.79 -11.52
CA PRO A 36 12.40 0.82 -10.53
C PRO A 36 11.08 0.24 -11.08
N HIS A 37 10.21 -0.23 -10.19
CA HIS A 37 8.93 -0.85 -10.53
C HIS A 37 7.85 -0.27 -9.63
N ALA A 38 6.75 0.22 -10.21
CA ALA A 38 5.60 0.73 -9.47
C ALA A 38 4.35 -0.09 -9.78
N ALA A 39 3.66 -0.55 -8.73
CA ALA A 39 2.39 -1.27 -8.83
C ALA A 39 1.26 -0.40 -8.28
N PHE A 40 0.20 -0.20 -9.07
CA PHE A 40 -1.00 0.54 -8.68
C PHE A 40 -2.15 -0.46 -8.48
N GLN A 41 -2.76 -0.44 -7.28
CA GLN A 41 -3.79 -1.41 -6.84
C GLN A 41 -3.37 -2.90 -6.99
N GLY A 42 -2.07 -3.17 -7.17
CA GLY A 42 -1.57 -4.51 -7.51
C GLY A 42 -1.96 -5.01 -8.91
N GLN A 43 -2.51 -4.14 -9.78
CA GLN A 43 -3.05 -4.50 -11.09
C GLN A 43 -2.23 -3.87 -12.23
N GLU A 44 -1.98 -2.57 -12.15
CA GLU A 44 -1.27 -1.83 -13.20
C GLU A 44 0.19 -1.61 -12.81
N MET A 45 1.10 -1.99 -13.71
CA MET A 45 2.55 -1.98 -13.46
C MET A 45 3.23 -0.96 -14.38
N ILE A 46 4.07 -0.11 -13.80
CA ILE A 46 5.00 0.74 -14.54
C ILE A 46 6.42 0.25 -14.24
N VAL A 47 7.07 -0.27 -15.28
CA VAL A 47 8.45 -0.77 -15.21
C VAL A 47 9.42 0.28 -15.75
N GLY A 48 10.49 0.51 -15.02
CA GLY A 48 11.53 1.48 -15.34
C GLY A 48 11.22 2.88 -14.80
N GLY A 49 12.19 3.76 -14.94
CA GLY A 49 12.10 5.14 -14.46
C GLY A 49 12.96 6.08 -15.29
N LEU A 50 12.88 7.37 -14.94
CA LEU A 50 13.74 8.38 -15.52
C LEU A 50 15.10 8.38 -14.81
N SER A 51 16.17 8.64 -15.56
CA SER A 51 17.52 8.84 -15.00
C SER A 51 17.63 10.09 -14.11
N GLY A 52 16.64 10.98 -14.19
CA GLY A 52 16.45 12.12 -13.30
C GLY A 52 15.11 12.79 -13.54
N GLY A 53 14.60 13.49 -12.53
CA GLY A 53 13.29 14.14 -12.58
C GLY A 53 12.18 13.31 -11.93
N SER A 54 10.94 13.71 -12.18
CA SER A 54 9.76 13.13 -11.54
C SER A 54 9.02 12.17 -12.46
N MET A 55 8.62 11.01 -11.93
CA MET A 55 7.71 10.07 -12.60
C MET A 55 6.24 10.51 -12.59
N TYR A 56 5.92 11.67 -12.01
CA TYR A 56 4.54 12.14 -11.80
C TYR A 56 3.67 12.09 -13.07
N SER A 57 4.17 12.55 -14.22
CA SER A 57 3.42 12.53 -15.48
C SER A 57 3.12 11.13 -16.01
N TYR A 58 3.92 10.14 -15.61
CA TYR A 58 3.71 8.72 -15.94
C TYR A 58 2.74 8.05 -14.98
N TYR A 59 2.77 8.44 -13.70
CA TYR A 59 1.93 7.87 -12.65
C TYR A 59 0.52 8.45 -12.66
N LEU A 60 0.37 9.75 -12.95
CA LEU A 60 -0.91 10.45 -12.89
C LEU A 60 -2.00 9.81 -13.78
N PRO A 61 -1.73 9.40 -15.04
CA PRO A 61 -2.74 8.74 -15.87
C PRO A 61 -3.18 7.37 -15.34
N VAL A 62 -2.31 6.64 -14.63
CA VAL A 62 -2.66 5.35 -14.01
C VAL A 62 -3.45 5.56 -12.73
N TYR A 63 -2.98 6.47 -11.87
CA TYR A 63 -3.69 6.86 -10.65
C TYR A 63 -5.12 7.36 -10.94
N ASN A 64 -5.30 8.19 -11.98
CA ASN A 64 -6.61 8.71 -12.35
C ASN A 64 -7.60 7.63 -12.84
N GLN A 65 -7.15 6.40 -13.13
CA GLN A 65 -8.04 5.28 -13.44
C GLN A 65 -8.74 4.76 -12.18
N PHE A 66 -8.12 4.92 -11.00
CA PHE A 66 -8.55 4.28 -9.76
C PHE A 66 -9.07 5.26 -8.70
N ILE A 67 -8.77 6.56 -8.84
CA ILE A 67 -9.05 7.53 -7.78
C ILE A 67 -10.55 7.68 -7.47
N ASP A 68 -11.40 7.46 -8.46
CA ASP A 68 -12.86 7.55 -8.33
C ASP A 68 -13.52 6.19 -8.04
N ASP A 69 -12.73 5.11 -7.96
CA ASP A 69 -13.23 3.78 -7.63
C ASP A 69 -13.46 3.66 -6.12
N ASN A 70 -14.73 3.51 -5.73
CA ASN A 70 -15.09 3.28 -4.34
C ASN A 70 -14.67 1.89 -3.88
N SER A 71 -13.90 1.81 -2.81
CA SER A 71 -13.64 0.56 -2.10
C SER A 71 -14.95 -0.02 -1.54
N PRO A 72 -15.20 -1.35 -1.65
CA PRO A 72 -16.30 -2.04 -0.97
C PRO A 72 -16.06 -2.21 0.54
N ILE A 73 -14.98 -1.62 1.06
CA ILE A 73 -14.57 -1.65 2.46
C ILE A 73 -14.21 -0.22 2.88
N TYR A 74 -14.86 0.28 3.92
CA TYR A 74 -14.40 1.44 4.67
C TYR A 74 -13.62 0.98 5.89
N MET A 75 -12.47 1.61 6.14
CA MET A 75 -11.63 1.34 7.31
C MET A 75 -11.30 2.64 8.01
N ASP A 76 -11.43 2.67 9.33
CA ASP A 76 -10.92 3.72 10.19
C ASP A 76 -9.90 3.14 11.16
N VAL A 77 -8.80 3.84 11.39
CA VAL A 77 -7.68 3.34 12.21
C VAL A 77 -7.42 4.27 13.38
N THR A 78 -7.36 3.70 14.57
CA THR A 78 -6.92 4.39 15.78
C THR A 78 -5.67 3.70 16.33
N MET A 79 -4.78 4.50 16.91
CA MET A 79 -3.46 4.05 17.35
C MET A 79 -3.13 4.57 18.76
N PRO A 80 -3.87 4.15 19.81
CA PRO A 80 -3.56 4.56 21.17
C PRO A 80 -2.22 3.99 21.65
N THR A 81 -1.48 4.78 22.42
CA THR A 81 -0.31 4.28 23.14
C THR A 81 -0.74 3.38 24.30
N ASN A 82 -0.09 2.23 24.47
CA ASN A 82 -0.41 1.30 25.54
C ASN A 82 0.51 1.47 26.77
N SER A 83 0.13 0.83 27.89
CA SER A 83 0.85 0.94 29.17
C SER A 83 2.28 0.39 29.14
N SER A 84 2.62 -0.40 28.13
CA SER A 84 3.96 -0.96 27.92
C SER A 84 4.86 -0.06 27.07
N GLY A 85 4.39 1.13 26.68
CA GLY A 85 5.13 2.05 25.82
C GLY A 85 5.07 1.67 24.33
N GLY A 86 4.19 0.75 23.95
CA GLY A 86 3.88 0.41 22.57
C GLY A 86 2.68 1.19 22.03
N VAL A 87 2.22 0.78 20.85
CA VAL A 87 1.01 1.29 20.19
C VAL A 87 0.10 0.11 19.93
N ASP A 88 -1.15 0.21 20.38
CA ASP A 88 -2.20 -0.71 19.95
C ASP A 88 -2.77 -0.18 18.64
N ILE A 89 -2.97 -1.03 17.65
CA ILE A 89 -3.58 -0.64 16.37
C ILE A 89 -4.98 -1.24 16.33
N GLU A 90 -5.98 -0.38 16.35
CA GLU A 90 -7.38 -0.75 16.27
C GLU A 90 -7.92 -0.30 14.92
N VAL A 91 -8.65 -1.18 14.24
CA VAL A 91 -9.23 -0.88 12.92
C VAL A 91 -10.70 -1.23 12.96
N ASP A 92 -11.53 -0.20 12.78
CA ASP A 92 -12.96 -0.36 12.56
C ASP A 92 -13.19 -0.57 11.07
N VAL A 93 -13.79 -1.71 10.71
CA VAL A 93 -14.04 -2.10 9.32
C VAL A 93 -15.54 -2.15 9.08
N VAL A 94 -16.00 -1.43 8.05
CA VAL A 94 -17.38 -1.45 7.59
C VAL A 94 -17.43 -1.95 6.16
N MET A 95 -18.18 -3.01 5.92
CA MET A 95 -18.39 -3.55 4.58
C MET A 95 -19.45 -2.71 3.86
N THR A 96 -19.02 -1.85 2.95
CA THR A 96 -19.90 -0.99 2.14
C THR A 96 -20.38 -1.70 0.86
N GLY A 97 -19.73 -2.80 0.49
CA GLY A 97 -20.07 -3.66 -0.65
C GLY A 97 -19.69 -5.13 -0.40
N ASN A 98 -20.18 -6.02 -1.25
CA ASN A 98 -19.80 -7.43 -1.21
C ASN A 98 -18.40 -7.65 -1.83
N LEU A 99 -17.62 -8.55 -1.25
CA LEU A 99 -16.38 -9.07 -1.82
C LEU A 99 -16.62 -10.45 -2.42
N ASN A 100 -16.16 -10.64 -3.66
CA ASN A 100 -16.22 -11.94 -4.34
C ASN A 100 -14.91 -12.73 -4.24
N THR A 101 -13.91 -12.18 -3.55
CA THR A 101 -12.60 -12.79 -3.33
C THR A 101 -12.58 -13.61 -2.05
N THR A 102 -11.69 -14.60 -2.00
CA THR A 102 -11.40 -15.40 -0.81
C THR A 102 -9.98 -15.13 -0.32
N ASN A 103 -9.64 -15.55 0.91
CA ASN A 103 -8.33 -15.32 1.52
C ASN A 103 -7.95 -13.82 1.59
N ASN A 104 -8.93 -12.97 1.91
CA ASN A 104 -8.69 -11.55 2.14
C ASN A 104 -7.92 -11.38 3.45
N LYS A 105 -7.04 -10.37 3.49
CA LYS A 105 -6.25 -10.03 4.68
C LYS A 105 -6.22 -8.53 4.88
N ILE A 106 -6.20 -8.10 6.14
CA ILE A 106 -5.84 -6.73 6.51
C ILE A 106 -4.32 -6.70 6.73
N LEU A 107 -3.65 -5.74 6.11
CA LEU A 107 -2.21 -5.55 6.25
C LEU A 107 -1.95 -4.33 7.12
N PHE A 108 -1.25 -4.56 8.23
CA PHE A 108 -0.73 -3.51 9.10
C PHE A 108 0.72 -3.28 8.73
N MET A 109 1.11 -2.05 8.42
CA MET A 109 2.44 -1.74 7.92
C MET A 109 3.05 -0.57 8.69
N LEU A 110 4.27 -0.77 9.18
CA LEU A 110 5.07 0.30 9.74
C LEU A 110 6.05 0.78 8.67
N THR A 111 5.85 2.01 8.21
CA THR A 111 6.78 2.69 7.32
C THR A 111 7.70 3.60 8.10
N TYR A 112 8.85 3.91 7.50
CA TYR A 112 9.73 4.94 8.00
C TYR A 112 10.34 5.72 6.84
N TYR A 113 10.77 6.94 7.15
CA TYR A 113 11.56 7.75 6.24
C TYR A 113 13.01 7.27 6.30
N TYR A 114 13.49 6.58 5.26
CA TYR A 114 14.89 6.20 5.14
C TYR A 114 15.71 7.32 4.50
N SER A 115 15.22 7.86 3.39
CA SER A 115 15.82 9.01 2.69
C SER A 115 14.79 9.71 1.81
N ALA A 116 15.19 10.79 1.12
CA ALA A 116 14.32 11.48 0.17
C ALA A 116 13.87 10.58 -0.99
N SER A 117 14.69 9.58 -1.37
CA SER A 117 14.36 8.60 -2.41
C SER A 117 13.53 7.41 -1.88
N TYR A 118 13.57 7.20 -0.55
CA TYR A 118 12.96 6.06 0.14
C TYR A 118 12.15 6.58 1.34
N CYS A 119 11.15 7.43 1.04
CA CYS A 119 10.44 8.22 2.05
C CYS A 119 9.33 7.46 2.79
N ALA A 120 8.96 6.28 2.32
CA ALA A 120 7.90 5.43 2.88
C ALA A 120 8.31 3.95 2.83
N THR A 121 9.55 3.64 3.25
CA THR A 121 10.07 2.27 3.26
C THR A 121 9.33 1.43 4.28
N VAL A 122 8.87 0.25 3.88
CA VAL A 122 8.21 -0.71 4.78
C VAL A 122 9.28 -1.38 5.65
N SER A 123 9.22 -1.14 6.95
CA SER A 123 10.14 -1.75 7.93
C SER A 123 9.59 -3.04 8.53
N ARG A 124 8.31 -3.06 8.84
CA ARG A 124 7.60 -4.19 9.46
C ARG A 124 6.21 -4.26 8.87
N TYR A 125 5.67 -5.46 8.84
CA TYR A 125 4.27 -5.68 8.53
C TYR A 125 3.72 -6.82 9.36
N HIS A 126 2.41 -6.81 9.53
CA HIS A 126 1.63 -7.88 10.13
C HIS A 126 0.40 -8.09 9.27
N GLU A 127 -0.04 -9.35 9.16
CA GLU A 127 -1.22 -9.71 8.39
C GLU A 127 -2.25 -10.37 9.29
N GLU A 128 -3.50 -9.94 9.16
CA GLU A 128 -4.65 -10.55 9.83
C GLU A 128 -5.62 -11.11 8.82
N SER A 129 -6.17 -12.29 9.09
CA SER A 129 -7.18 -12.89 8.21
C SER A 129 -8.46 -12.07 8.27
N PHE A 130 -9.00 -11.71 7.11
CA PHE A 130 -10.22 -10.93 6.99
C PHE A 130 -11.35 -11.76 6.38
N ASN A 131 -12.27 -12.19 7.24
CA ASN A 131 -13.29 -13.18 6.89
C ASN A 131 -14.66 -12.56 6.55
N LEU A 132 -14.79 -11.23 6.58
CA LEU A 132 -16.02 -10.56 6.16
C LEU A 132 -16.03 -10.40 4.64
N ASN A 133 -17.19 -10.66 4.02
CA ASN A 133 -17.35 -10.62 2.57
C ASN A 133 -18.72 -10.10 2.10
N LEU A 134 -19.64 -9.83 3.02
CA LEU A 134 -20.98 -9.30 2.71
C LEU A 134 -21.12 -7.90 3.28
N THR A 135 -21.86 -7.04 2.58
CA THR A 135 -22.28 -5.73 3.09
C THR A 135 -23.05 -5.90 4.41
N GLY A 136 -22.72 -5.08 5.42
CA GLY A 136 -23.37 -5.10 6.73
C GLY A 136 -22.52 -4.50 7.84
#